data_AF-A0A4D6NGF6-F1
#
_entry.id   AF-A0A4D6NGF6-F1
#
_cell.length_a   1.000
_cell.length_b   1.000
_cell.length_c   1.000
_cell.angle_alpha   90.00
_cell.angle_beta   90.00
_cell.angle_gamma   90.00
#
_symmetry.space_group_name_H-M   'P 1'
#
loop_
_entity.id
_entity.type
_entity.pdbx_description
1 polymer ?
#
loop_
_entity_poly.entity_id
_entity_poly.type
_entity_poly.pdbx_seq_one_letter_code
_entity_poly.pdbx_strand_id
1 'polypeptide(L)'
;MDTQSGKEIVDIDLGGGSSGGEAAGDLGDDDIVTMLDGLELNRACFSEKVANLSNFVMHLEALGVELEGFVLDREDNDVDVGCIGKFLEFDLLCGVLGSEVVELDRFLDALHADAGDREASSEPRQDNLLDSEQCLKPSEEQFSEIKKLSASFERTLSSYKWGGNGNIEDVEITLEDDESLNVSSVITMHTTEQQRLVLRMLEKSLANEMDLEKNFFDSREIEENLKQRMASLEQKLSLVEEEATDVWERWFEADNTREILIGISKELLGRLQLSQFNLNGLSQRESVQRAKLETSEVVGNSEVVTLRDKVCSLEKQLKEYESQLINVRASADAYQTQYAILSSEVRKTEGIIVELKENISNAESQANTAEAHCKILEEANGELNRQIALLKDSGGKSEREESLERRLRDSNLLLQHAVASAEASQEKQNMLYSTIKDMDQVIKDLKSKVSKAESRADSAEEKCIILSESNTDLNEELSFLRSRLHCLEGSLHQVEEAKVASAKDIGKQTKVFKSLVMQLAVERERLNKQLSSLASENKILVVKLKQTNKYPEEVSVALTTDHKEDRSWKNSSTDDGKEEKFADSMPDADSVRRIDAGVLNFKHLFMLSVLVLLFSAVTYLNVDVN
;
A
#
# COMPACT_ATOMS: atom_id res chain seq x y z
N MET A 1 -19.92 -0.26 11.94
CA MET A 1 -20.47 -1.63 11.98
C MET A 1 -19.43 -2.44 12.74
N ASP A 2 -19.48 -2.34 14.06
CA ASP A 2 -18.27 -2.33 14.88
C ASP A 2 -18.39 -3.43 15.95
N THR A 3 -17.45 -4.37 15.91
CA THR A 3 -17.32 -5.46 16.87
C THR A 3 -15.87 -5.49 17.30
N GLN A 4 -15.59 -4.96 18.48
CA GLN A 4 -14.27 -4.97 19.10
C GLN A 4 -14.43 -5.66 20.45
N SER A 5 -14.02 -6.92 20.52
CA SER A 5 -13.99 -7.71 21.74
C SER A 5 -12.53 -7.87 22.13
N GLY A 6 -12.06 -7.00 23.02
CA GLY A 6 -10.80 -7.20 23.75
C GLY A 6 -11.15 -7.81 25.10
N LYS A 7 -10.58 -8.98 25.41
CA LYS A 7 -10.89 -9.73 26.64
C LYS A 7 -9.64 -9.77 27.50
N GLU A 8 -9.49 -8.76 28.35
CA GLU A 8 -8.33 -8.63 29.24
C GLU A 8 -8.45 -9.62 30.41
N ILE A 9 -7.46 -10.51 30.52
CA ILE A 9 -7.34 -11.45 31.64
C ILE A 9 -6.40 -10.81 32.67
N VAL A 10 -6.97 -10.37 33.79
CA VAL A 10 -6.18 -9.90 34.93
C VAL A 10 -6.04 -11.04 35.95
N ASP A 11 -4.84 -11.60 36.06
CA ASP A 11 -4.47 -12.50 37.15
C ASP A 11 -4.50 -11.75 38.49
N ILE A 12 -5.29 -12.23 39.45
CA ILE A 12 -5.35 -11.67 40.81
C ILE A 12 -4.40 -12.46 41.71
N ASP A 13 -3.32 -11.81 42.13
CA ASP A 13 -2.41 -12.30 43.17
C ASP A 13 -3.10 -12.28 44.55
N LEU A 14 -3.15 -13.43 45.22
CA LEU A 14 -3.78 -13.61 46.53
C LEU A 14 -2.82 -13.30 47.68
N GLY A 15 -2.46 -12.03 47.83
CA GLY A 15 -1.62 -11.49 48.91
C GLY A 15 -2.40 -10.63 49.91
N GLY A 16 -2.94 -11.22 50.99
CA GLY A 16 -3.84 -10.51 51.92
C GLY A 16 -3.17 -9.43 52.80
N GLY A 17 -3.89 -8.32 53.03
CA GLY A 17 -3.48 -7.24 53.94
C GLY A 17 -4.63 -6.32 54.35
N SER A 18 -5.22 -6.56 55.53
CA SER A 18 -6.34 -5.76 56.05
C SER A 18 -5.92 -4.37 56.52
N SER A 19 -6.62 -3.34 56.06
CA SER A 19 -6.77 -2.06 56.76
C SER A 19 -8.03 -1.34 56.29
N GLY A 20 -8.98 -1.12 57.19
CA GLY A 20 -10.25 -0.45 56.87
C GLY A 20 -10.13 1.07 56.81
N GLY A 21 -10.97 1.68 55.97
CA GLY A 21 -11.21 3.12 55.95
C GLY A 21 -12.51 3.40 55.21
N GLU A 22 -13.51 3.96 55.89
CA GLU A 22 -14.75 4.42 55.26
C GLU A 22 -14.44 5.53 54.25
N ALA A 23 -14.71 5.26 52.98
CA ALA A 23 -14.92 6.27 51.96
C ALA A 23 -16.17 5.87 51.19
N ALA A 24 -17.22 6.69 51.25
CA ALA A 24 -18.36 6.57 50.35
C ALA A 24 -17.88 6.96 48.94
N GLY A 25 -17.42 5.96 48.19
CA GLY A 25 -17.00 6.07 46.80
C GLY A 25 -18.22 5.97 45.89
N ASP A 26 -18.38 6.97 45.04
CA ASP A 26 -19.29 6.98 43.90
C ASP A 26 -18.89 5.80 42.99
N LEU A 27 -19.70 4.73 42.94
CA LEU A 27 -19.47 3.59 42.06
C LEU A 27 -19.66 4.05 40.61
N GLY A 28 -18.63 3.89 39.79
CA GLY A 28 -18.71 4.24 38.38
C GLY A 28 -19.83 3.48 37.68
N ASP A 29 -20.54 4.15 36.76
CA ASP A 29 -21.62 3.51 35.97
C ASP A 29 -21.08 2.28 35.21
N ASP A 30 -19.77 2.27 34.88
CA ASP A 30 -19.05 1.14 34.25
C ASP A 30 -18.93 -0.12 35.14
N ASP A 31 -18.69 0.02 36.46
CA ASP A 31 -18.68 -1.13 37.40
C ASP A 31 -20.09 -1.72 37.53
N ILE A 32 -21.12 -0.86 37.52
CA ILE A 32 -22.53 -1.29 37.61
C ILE A 32 -22.96 -2.01 36.31
N VAL A 33 -22.51 -1.53 35.15
CA VAL A 33 -22.79 -2.17 33.85
C VAL A 33 -22.11 -3.54 33.75
N THR A 34 -20.83 -3.66 34.10
CA THR A 34 -20.13 -4.96 34.06
C THR A 34 -20.71 -5.99 35.05
N MET A 35 -21.17 -5.55 36.23
CA MET A 35 -21.88 -6.41 37.19
C MET A 35 -23.28 -6.81 36.72
N LEU A 36 -23.93 -6.02 35.85
CA LEU A 36 -25.22 -6.34 35.23
C LEU A 36 -25.06 -7.34 34.08
N ASP A 37 -24.07 -7.14 33.21
CA ASP A 37 -23.70 -8.08 32.14
C ASP A 37 -23.34 -9.47 32.72
N GLY A 38 -22.65 -9.50 33.86
CA GLY A 38 -22.36 -10.74 34.59
C GLY A 38 -23.61 -11.45 35.13
N LEU A 39 -24.60 -10.71 35.62
CA LEU A 39 -25.88 -11.27 36.09
C LEU A 39 -26.73 -11.78 34.92
N GLU A 40 -26.73 -11.09 33.77
CA GLU A 40 -27.41 -11.53 32.55
C GLU A 40 -26.77 -12.80 31.98
N LEU A 41 -25.44 -12.89 31.96
CA LEU A 41 -24.71 -14.10 31.57
C LEU A 41 -25.02 -15.29 32.50
N ASN A 42 -25.08 -15.06 33.81
CA ASN A 42 -25.45 -16.10 34.78
C ASN A 42 -26.89 -16.60 34.58
N ARG A 43 -27.84 -15.71 34.23
CA ARG A 43 -29.23 -16.07 33.87
C ARG A 43 -29.29 -16.87 32.57
N ALA A 44 -28.53 -16.49 31.56
CA ALA A 44 -28.44 -17.24 30.31
C ALA A 44 -27.85 -18.65 30.52
N CYS A 45 -26.77 -18.74 31.32
CA CYS A 45 -26.14 -20.01 31.71
C CYS A 45 -27.12 -20.92 32.48
N PHE A 46 -27.90 -20.39 33.42
CA PHE A 46 -28.96 -21.14 34.10
C PHE A 46 -29.98 -21.72 33.10
N SER A 47 -30.51 -20.88 32.21
CA SER A 47 -31.51 -21.28 31.22
C SER A 47 -30.99 -22.37 30.26
N GLU A 48 -29.75 -22.23 29.77
CA GLU A 48 -29.08 -23.25 28.96
C GLU A 48 -28.89 -24.57 29.74
N LYS A 49 -28.46 -24.49 31.00
CA LYS A 49 -28.24 -25.67 31.85
C LYS A 49 -29.56 -26.40 32.17
N VAL A 50 -30.66 -25.67 32.40
CA VAL A 50 -32.01 -26.23 32.53
C VAL A 50 -32.47 -26.90 31.23
N ALA A 51 -32.26 -26.29 30.07
CA ALA A 51 -32.64 -26.87 28.78
C ALA A 51 -31.86 -28.16 28.47
N ASN A 52 -30.56 -28.20 28.79
CA ASN A 52 -29.74 -29.40 28.68
C ASN A 52 -30.22 -30.50 29.65
N LEU A 53 -30.59 -30.14 30.88
CA LEU A 53 -31.13 -31.08 31.86
C LEU A 53 -32.52 -31.61 31.46
N SER A 54 -33.33 -30.81 30.77
CA SER A 54 -34.61 -31.25 30.18
C SER A 54 -34.42 -32.34 29.12
N ASN A 55 -33.43 -32.19 28.23
CA ASN A 55 -33.05 -33.23 27.27
C ASN A 55 -32.53 -34.51 27.96
N PHE A 56 -31.77 -34.36 29.05
CA PHE A 56 -31.29 -35.49 29.85
C PHE A 56 -32.44 -36.24 30.54
N VAL A 57 -33.40 -35.51 31.12
CA VAL A 57 -34.63 -36.09 31.69
C VAL A 57 -35.43 -36.84 30.64
N MET A 58 -35.57 -36.32 29.41
CA MET A 58 -36.26 -37.00 28.31
C MET A 58 -35.62 -38.36 27.96
N HIS A 59 -34.28 -38.47 28.03
CA HIS A 59 -33.57 -39.75 27.86
C HIS A 59 -33.77 -40.70 29.05
N LEU A 60 -33.79 -40.17 30.27
CA LEU A 60 -34.12 -40.93 31.49
C LEU A 60 -35.57 -41.46 31.47
N GLU A 61 -36.54 -40.67 31.01
CA GLU A 61 -37.93 -41.11 30.82
C GLU A 61 -38.02 -42.28 29.84
N ALA A 62 -37.33 -42.17 28.68
CA ALA A 62 -37.31 -43.24 27.68
C ALA A 62 -36.69 -44.54 28.23
N LEU A 63 -35.60 -44.44 29.00
CA LEU A 63 -34.96 -45.58 29.66
C LEU A 63 -35.86 -46.17 30.76
N GLY A 64 -36.54 -45.32 31.54
CA GLY A 64 -37.50 -45.74 32.57
C GLY A 64 -38.70 -46.51 32.00
N VAL A 65 -39.26 -46.06 30.87
CA VAL A 65 -40.33 -46.79 30.15
C VAL A 65 -39.82 -48.12 29.60
N GLU A 66 -38.57 -48.20 29.14
CA GLU A 66 -37.97 -49.47 28.71
C GLU A 66 -37.87 -50.46 29.89
N LEU A 67 -37.42 -49.97 31.06
CA LEU A 67 -37.33 -50.75 32.29
C LEU A 67 -38.69 -51.21 32.83
N GLU A 68 -39.73 -50.38 32.73
CA GLU A 68 -41.10 -50.78 33.10
C GLU A 68 -41.59 -51.94 32.20
N GLY A 69 -41.26 -51.93 30.91
CA GLY A 69 -41.47 -53.05 30.00
C GLY A 69 -40.79 -54.35 30.46
N PHE A 70 -39.51 -54.28 30.83
CA PHE A 70 -38.76 -55.43 31.37
C PHE A 70 -39.28 -55.93 32.74
N VAL A 71 -40.03 -55.12 33.49
CA VAL A 71 -40.68 -55.56 34.74
C VAL A 71 -41.98 -56.32 34.45
N LEU A 72 -42.72 -55.94 33.41
CA LEU A 72 -44.01 -56.54 33.05
C LEU A 72 -43.88 -57.86 32.27
N ASP A 73 -42.84 -58.03 31.44
CA ASP A 73 -42.61 -59.25 30.65
C ASP A 73 -42.05 -60.45 31.47
N ARG A 74 -42.00 -60.36 32.80
CA ARG A 74 -41.53 -61.44 33.68
C ARG A 74 -42.59 -62.53 33.93
N GLU A 75 -42.81 -63.39 32.93
CA GLU A 75 -43.51 -64.69 33.12
C GLU A 75 -42.56 -65.87 33.44
N ASP A 76 -41.24 -65.76 33.21
CA ASP A 76 -40.25 -66.80 33.53
C ASP A 76 -39.07 -66.28 34.38
N ASN A 77 -38.49 -67.16 35.20
CA ASN A 77 -37.57 -66.81 36.31
C ASN A 77 -36.08 -66.63 35.92
N ASP A 78 -35.74 -66.53 34.63
CA ASP A 78 -34.36 -66.21 34.22
C ASP A 78 -34.17 -64.70 34.11
N VAL A 79 -33.43 -64.12 35.07
CA VAL A 79 -33.05 -62.70 35.04
C VAL A 79 -31.93 -62.50 34.02
N ASP A 80 -32.25 -61.89 32.89
CA ASP A 80 -31.23 -61.51 31.90
C ASP A 80 -30.20 -60.53 32.51
N VAL A 81 -28.92 -60.83 32.26
CA VAL A 81 -27.79 -60.01 32.68
C VAL A 81 -27.80 -58.66 31.96
N GLY A 82 -28.36 -58.59 30.75
CA GLY A 82 -28.60 -57.34 30.02
C GLY A 82 -29.54 -56.39 30.77
N CYS A 83 -30.63 -56.91 31.35
CA CYS A 83 -31.55 -56.12 32.18
C CYS A 83 -30.87 -55.53 33.43
N ILE A 84 -30.03 -56.31 34.14
CA ILE A 84 -29.31 -55.82 35.33
C ILE A 84 -28.42 -54.62 34.98
N GLY A 85 -27.75 -54.66 33.82
CA GLY A 85 -26.95 -53.54 33.33
C GLY A 85 -27.76 -52.25 33.16
N LYS A 86 -28.95 -52.34 32.54
CA LYS A 86 -29.85 -51.19 32.34
C LYS A 86 -30.43 -50.63 33.64
N PHE A 87 -30.71 -51.48 34.63
CA PHE A 87 -31.14 -51.02 35.96
C PHE A 87 -30.05 -50.22 36.67
N LEU A 88 -28.78 -50.65 36.58
CA LEU A 88 -27.63 -49.93 37.15
C LEU A 88 -27.32 -48.63 36.38
N GLU A 89 -27.48 -48.64 35.05
CA GLU A 89 -27.37 -47.44 34.22
C GLU A 89 -28.42 -46.40 34.62
N PHE A 90 -29.69 -46.79 34.78
CA PHE A 90 -30.76 -45.91 35.22
C PHE A 90 -30.55 -45.38 36.66
N ASP A 91 -30.13 -46.23 37.60
CA ASP A 91 -29.81 -45.82 38.98
C ASP A 91 -28.68 -44.77 39.03
N LEU A 92 -27.60 -45.00 38.28
CA LEU A 92 -26.48 -44.06 38.18
C LEU A 92 -26.91 -42.72 37.53
N LEU A 93 -27.67 -42.77 36.43
CA LEU A 93 -28.15 -41.57 35.74
C LEU A 93 -29.15 -40.76 36.58
N CYS A 94 -29.97 -41.42 37.40
CA CYS A 94 -30.82 -40.74 38.39
C CYS A 94 -30.00 -40.11 39.52
N GLY A 95 -28.92 -40.76 39.97
CA GLY A 95 -27.97 -40.17 40.92
C GLY A 95 -27.29 -38.90 40.38
N VAL A 96 -26.90 -38.92 39.10
CA VAL A 96 -26.37 -37.74 38.38
C VAL A 96 -27.43 -36.64 38.28
N LEU A 97 -28.66 -36.97 37.85
CA LEU A 97 -29.78 -36.01 37.81
C LEU A 97 -30.03 -35.36 39.17
N GLY A 98 -30.09 -36.16 40.25
CA GLY A 98 -30.33 -35.67 41.60
C GLY A 98 -29.23 -34.73 42.09
N SER A 99 -27.96 -35.05 41.83
CA SER A 99 -26.83 -34.18 42.16
C SER A 99 -26.89 -32.85 41.39
N GLU A 100 -27.16 -32.91 40.08
CA GLU A 100 -27.24 -31.74 39.22
C GLU A 100 -28.43 -30.84 39.59
N VAL A 101 -29.59 -31.42 39.91
CA VAL A 101 -30.75 -30.67 40.42
C VAL A 101 -30.39 -29.96 41.72
N VAL A 102 -29.69 -30.59 42.66
CA VAL A 102 -29.31 -29.95 43.95
C VAL A 102 -28.29 -28.82 43.75
N GLU A 103 -27.34 -28.98 42.82
CA GLU A 103 -26.38 -27.92 42.50
C GLU A 103 -27.06 -26.73 41.82
N LEU A 104 -27.96 -27.00 40.86
CA LEU A 104 -28.69 -25.98 40.11
C LEU A 104 -29.74 -25.24 40.96
N ASP A 105 -30.32 -25.91 41.97
CA ASP A 105 -31.19 -25.30 42.99
C ASP A 105 -30.41 -24.28 43.83
N ARG A 106 -29.20 -24.66 44.29
CA ARG A 106 -28.30 -23.76 45.03
C ARG A 106 -27.82 -22.58 44.16
N PHE A 107 -27.60 -22.81 42.86
CA PHE A 107 -27.25 -21.74 41.93
C PHE A 107 -28.41 -20.76 41.73
N LEU A 108 -29.65 -21.25 41.64
CA LEU A 108 -30.86 -20.42 41.56
C LEU A 108 -31.04 -19.58 42.83
N ASP A 109 -30.90 -20.17 44.01
CA ASP A 109 -30.94 -19.46 45.31
C ASP A 109 -29.90 -18.31 45.35
N ALA A 110 -28.68 -18.57 44.88
CA ALA A 110 -27.62 -17.55 44.81
C ALA A 110 -27.93 -16.43 43.81
N LEU A 111 -28.56 -16.77 42.67
CA LEU A 111 -28.94 -15.82 41.63
C LEU A 111 -30.13 -14.95 42.06
N HIS A 112 -31.06 -15.49 42.84
CA HIS A 112 -32.12 -14.72 43.51
C HIS A 112 -31.57 -13.79 44.60
N ALA A 113 -30.58 -14.24 45.38
CA ALA A 113 -29.93 -13.41 46.40
C ALA A 113 -29.19 -12.20 45.78
N ASP A 114 -28.40 -12.42 44.71
CA ASP A 114 -27.66 -11.36 44.01
C ASP A 114 -28.58 -10.36 43.28
N ALA A 115 -29.78 -10.81 42.86
CA ALA A 115 -30.81 -9.92 42.34
C ALA A 115 -31.48 -9.08 43.46
N GLY A 116 -31.85 -9.72 44.58
CA GLY A 116 -32.58 -9.07 45.68
C GLY A 116 -31.80 -7.98 46.40
N ASP A 117 -30.49 -8.17 46.61
CA ASP A 117 -29.64 -7.14 47.24
C ASP A 117 -29.43 -5.89 46.34
N ARG A 118 -29.61 -6.02 45.02
CA ARG A 118 -29.40 -4.91 44.05
C ARG A 118 -30.67 -4.10 43.75
N GLU A 119 -31.86 -4.70 43.84
CA GLU A 119 -33.13 -3.96 43.70
C GLU A 119 -33.32 -2.87 44.77
N ALA A 120 -32.72 -3.03 45.95
CA ALA A 120 -32.76 -2.04 47.01
C ALA A 120 -31.95 -0.75 46.71
N SER A 121 -31.15 -0.72 45.64
CA SER A 121 -30.15 0.34 45.39
C SER A 121 -30.39 1.21 44.14
N SER A 122 -31.37 0.91 43.28
CA SER A 122 -31.50 1.62 41.99
C SER A 122 -32.94 1.80 41.47
N GLU A 123 -33.57 2.94 41.79
CA GLU A 123 -34.91 3.30 41.28
C GLU A 123 -35.05 3.68 39.77
N PRO A 124 -34.02 3.86 38.90
CA PRO A 124 -34.24 4.37 37.53
C PRO A 124 -33.98 3.40 36.35
N ARG A 125 -33.83 2.07 36.54
CA ARG A 125 -33.53 1.12 35.44
C ARG A 125 -34.46 -0.12 35.40
N GLN A 126 -35.77 0.10 35.53
CA GLN A 126 -36.76 -0.98 35.59
C GLN A 126 -37.07 -1.66 34.25
N ASP A 127 -37.07 -0.92 33.13
CA ASP A 127 -37.58 -1.44 31.84
C ASP A 127 -36.73 -2.59 31.25
N ASN A 128 -35.40 -2.52 31.29
CA ASN A 128 -34.54 -3.60 30.78
C ASN A 128 -34.49 -4.82 31.73
N LEU A 129 -34.60 -4.60 33.04
CA LEU A 129 -34.59 -5.69 34.02
C LEU A 129 -35.87 -6.54 33.92
N LEU A 130 -37.04 -5.92 33.70
CA LEU A 130 -38.33 -6.59 33.56
C LEU A 130 -38.42 -7.55 32.37
N ASP A 131 -37.78 -7.23 31.25
CA ASP A 131 -37.69 -8.15 30.09
C ASP A 131 -36.75 -9.34 30.39
N SER A 132 -35.64 -9.11 31.10
CA SER A 132 -34.73 -10.18 31.53
C SER A 132 -35.33 -11.10 32.61
N GLU A 133 -36.16 -10.56 33.51
CA GLU A 133 -36.87 -11.30 34.55
C GLU A 133 -38.01 -12.15 33.95
N GLN A 134 -38.65 -11.67 32.87
CA GLN A 134 -39.58 -12.47 32.07
C GLN A 134 -38.88 -13.61 31.30
N CYS A 135 -37.59 -13.47 30.97
CA CYS A 135 -36.82 -14.53 30.31
C CYS A 135 -36.39 -15.67 31.25
N LEU A 136 -36.23 -15.39 32.56
CA LEU A 136 -35.84 -16.40 33.55
C LEU A 136 -37.02 -17.32 33.96
N LYS A 137 -38.23 -16.75 34.11
CA LYS A 137 -39.43 -17.47 34.60
C LYS A 137 -39.76 -18.78 33.86
N PRO A 138 -39.72 -18.86 32.51
CA PRO A 138 -39.92 -20.12 31.79
C PRO A 138 -38.90 -21.20 32.16
N SER A 139 -37.65 -20.83 32.46
CA SER A 139 -36.61 -21.78 32.89
C SER A 139 -36.78 -22.21 34.36
N GLU A 140 -37.27 -21.34 35.24
CA GLU A 140 -37.65 -21.70 36.62
C GLU A 140 -38.84 -22.67 36.67
N GLU A 141 -39.83 -22.48 35.78
CA GLU A 141 -40.96 -23.39 35.62
C GLU A 141 -40.49 -24.76 35.11
N GLN A 142 -39.66 -24.80 34.06
CA GLN A 142 -39.07 -26.05 33.56
C GLN A 142 -38.19 -26.76 34.61
N PHE A 143 -37.36 -26.00 35.33
CA PHE A 143 -36.55 -26.55 36.43
C PHE A 143 -37.43 -27.12 37.55
N SER A 144 -38.53 -26.47 37.87
CA SER A 144 -39.53 -26.96 38.83
C SER A 144 -40.24 -28.24 38.36
N GLU A 145 -40.40 -28.45 37.06
CA GLU A 145 -40.88 -29.71 36.49
C GLU A 145 -39.80 -30.81 36.56
N ILE A 146 -38.56 -30.51 36.20
CA ILE A 146 -37.41 -31.40 36.32
C ILE A 146 -37.21 -31.86 37.77
N LYS A 147 -37.35 -30.96 38.75
CA LYS A 147 -37.26 -31.28 40.20
C LYS A 147 -38.35 -32.26 40.64
N LYS A 148 -39.57 -32.14 40.11
CA LYS A 148 -40.67 -33.10 40.33
C LYS A 148 -40.39 -34.45 39.67
N LEU A 149 -39.84 -34.46 38.45
CA LEU A 149 -39.49 -35.67 37.70
C LEU A 149 -38.33 -36.43 38.37
N SER A 150 -37.29 -35.73 38.83
CA SER A 150 -36.20 -36.30 39.64
C SER A 150 -36.74 -37.00 40.89
N ALA A 151 -37.60 -36.33 41.66
CA ALA A 151 -38.28 -36.91 42.82
C ALA A 151 -39.31 -37.99 42.47
N SER A 152 -39.68 -38.14 41.19
CA SER A 152 -40.49 -39.26 40.69
C SER A 152 -39.62 -40.47 40.38
N PHE A 153 -38.46 -40.29 39.73
CA PHE A 153 -37.51 -41.36 39.46
C PHE A 153 -36.90 -41.95 40.73
N GLU A 154 -36.56 -41.13 41.72
CA GLU A 154 -36.08 -41.60 43.04
C GLU A 154 -37.13 -42.48 43.75
N ARG A 155 -38.42 -42.12 43.63
CA ARG A 155 -39.54 -42.92 44.13
C ARG A 155 -39.71 -44.22 43.34
N THR A 156 -39.50 -44.19 42.02
CA THR A 156 -39.54 -45.36 41.14
C THR A 156 -38.39 -46.34 41.43
N LEU A 157 -37.15 -45.85 41.59
CA LEU A 157 -36.00 -46.63 42.07
C LEU A 157 -36.28 -47.26 43.43
N SER A 158 -36.86 -46.48 44.36
CA SER A 158 -37.27 -46.97 45.68
C SER A 158 -38.34 -48.08 45.60
N SER A 159 -39.16 -48.12 44.54
CA SER A 159 -40.15 -49.18 44.29
C SER A 159 -39.53 -50.45 43.70
N TYR A 160 -38.46 -50.34 42.92
CA TYR A 160 -37.70 -51.48 42.39
C TYR A 160 -36.78 -52.13 43.44
N LYS A 161 -36.55 -51.46 44.58
CA LYS A 161 -35.78 -52.01 45.72
C LYS A 161 -36.52 -53.20 46.34
N TRP A 162 -36.10 -54.40 45.97
CA TRP A 162 -36.73 -55.66 46.35
C TRP A 162 -36.77 -55.91 47.88
N GLY A 163 -37.97 -55.76 48.45
CA GLY A 163 -38.49 -56.71 49.44
C GLY A 163 -37.94 -56.69 50.88
N GLY A 164 -38.10 -55.57 51.59
CA GLY A 164 -37.87 -55.48 53.04
C GLY A 164 -38.99 -54.71 53.75
N ASN A 165 -40.21 -55.27 53.79
CA ASN A 165 -41.41 -54.54 54.20
C ASN A 165 -41.51 -54.33 55.72
N GLY A 166 -41.69 -53.08 56.16
CA GLY A 166 -41.77 -52.72 57.58
C GLY A 166 -42.11 -51.24 57.81
N ASN A 167 -43.39 -50.89 57.68
CA ASN A 167 -43.89 -49.53 57.95
C ASN A 167 -43.70 -49.15 59.42
N ILE A 168 -42.95 -48.08 59.70
CA ILE A 168 -43.06 -47.28 60.93
C ILE A 168 -42.89 -45.80 60.55
N GLU A 169 -43.93 -45.01 60.80
CA GLU A 169 -43.87 -43.54 60.83
C GLU A 169 -42.99 -43.07 61.98
N ASP A 170 -42.32 -41.92 61.83
CA ASP A 170 -41.72 -41.06 62.86
C ASP A 170 -41.51 -41.67 64.28
N VAL A 171 -40.25 -41.89 64.67
CA VAL A 171 -39.69 -41.44 65.96
C VAL A 171 -38.16 -41.62 66.02
N GLU A 172 -37.49 -40.48 66.15
CA GLU A 172 -36.36 -40.17 67.04
C GLU A 172 -35.45 -41.31 67.58
N ILE A 173 -34.24 -41.34 67.03
CA ILE A 173 -32.92 -41.55 67.68
C ILE A 173 -32.93 -42.14 69.12
N THR A 174 -32.43 -43.38 69.27
CA THR A 174 -31.54 -43.74 70.39
C THR A 174 -30.51 -44.78 69.96
N LEU A 175 -29.24 -44.50 70.26
CA LEU A 175 -28.16 -45.49 70.29
C LEU A 175 -28.44 -46.48 71.43
N GLU A 176 -28.32 -47.78 71.19
CA GLU A 176 -27.75 -48.68 72.18
C GLU A 176 -27.08 -49.88 71.52
N ASP A 177 -26.07 -50.41 72.19
CA ASP A 177 -25.03 -51.30 71.66
C ASP A 177 -25.35 -52.78 71.92
N ASP A 178 -24.56 -53.65 71.28
CA ASP A 178 -24.30 -55.04 71.69
C ASP A 178 -25.46 -56.07 71.66
N GLU A 179 -25.63 -56.76 70.52
CA GLU A 179 -25.65 -58.23 70.58
C GLU A 179 -25.11 -58.89 69.28
N SER A 180 -24.10 -59.75 69.44
CA SER A 180 -23.34 -60.36 68.35
C SER A 180 -24.08 -61.51 67.66
N LEU A 181 -24.81 -61.23 66.56
CA LEU A 181 -25.32 -62.27 65.67
C LEU A 181 -24.24 -62.82 64.72
N ASN A 182 -23.38 -63.65 65.31
CA ASN A 182 -22.69 -64.71 64.60
C ASN A 182 -23.71 -65.69 63.98
N VAL A 183 -24.15 -65.41 62.75
CA VAL A 183 -24.61 -66.45 61.81
C VAL A 183 -23.86 -66.26 60.52
N SER A 184 -22.77 -67.01 60.39
CA SER A 184 -22.00 -67.12 59.16
C SER A 184 -22.89 -67.49 57.97
N SER A 185 -23.08 -66.56 57.04
CA SER A 185 -23.32 -66.90 55.63
C SER A 185 -22.02 -67.51 55.06
N VAL A 186 -21.69 -68.73 55.49
CA VAL A 186 -20.65 -69.52 54.86
C VAL A 186 -21.11 -69.75 53.43
N ILE A 187 -20.55 -68.98 52.49
CA ILE A 187 -20.53 -69.35 51.08
C ILE A 187 -19.67 -70.61 51.02
N THR A 188 -20.32 -71.77 51.20
CA THR A 188 -19.68 -73.07 51.14
C THR A 188 -19.24 -73.33 49.71
N MET A 189 -18.05 -72.86 49.35
CA MET A 189 -17.36 -73.29 48.14
C MET A 189 -17.05 -74.78 48.29
N HIS A 190 -17.94 -75.61 47.76
CA HIS A 190 -18.03 -77.04 48.07
C HIS A 190 -16.85 -77.89 47.56
N THR A 191 -15.88 -77.30 46.84
CA THR A 191 -14.65 -77.99 46.43
C THR A 191 -13.41 -77.08 46.51
N THR A 192 -12.26 -77.67 46.88
CA THR A 192 -10.95 -77.00 46.87
C THR A 192 -10.50 -76.59 45.46
N GLU A 193 -11.10 -77.17 44.42
CA GLU A 193 -10.91 -76.81 43.01
C GLU A 193 -11.57 -75.46 42.70
N GLN A 194 -12.81 -75.23 43.16
CA GLN A 194 -13.49 -73.93 43.05
C GLN A 194 -12.72 -72.84 43.81
N GLN A 195 -12.21 -73.13 45.01
CA GLN A 195 -11.39 -72.18 45.79
C GLN A 195 -10.13 -71.76 45.01
N ARG A 196 -9.45 -72.70 44.34
CA ARG A 196 -8.31 -72.39 43.45
C ARG A 196 -8.71 -71.57 42.23
N LEU A 197 -9.90 -71.77 41.67
CA LEU A 197 -10.41 -70.96 40.56
C LEU A 197 -10.72 -69.52 40.98
N VAL A 198 -11.35 -69.31 42.14
CA VAL A 198 -11.62 -67.97 42.67
C VAL A 198 -10.33 -67.24 43.02
N LEU A 199 -9.37 -67.90 43.68
CA LEU A 199 -8.06 -67.30 43.96
C LEU A 199 -7.34 -66.88 42.66
N ARG A 200 -7.35 -67.71 41.62
CA ARG A 200 -6.77 -67.37 40.31
C ARG A 200 -7.52 -66.22 39.62
N MET A 201 -8.84 -66.11 39.78
CA MET A 201 -9.60 -64.97 39.26
C MET A 201 -9.26 -63.68 40.02
N LEU A 202 -9.14 -63.72 41.36
CA LEU A 202 -8.74 -62.58 42.17
C LEU A 202 -7.30 -62.15 41.87
N GLU A 203 -6.37 -63.09 41.72
CA GLU A 203 -4.98 -62.83 41.33
C GLU A 203 -4.88 -62.18 39.94
N LYS A 204 -5.70 -62.64 38.98
CA LYS A 204 -5.82 -62.00 37.66
C LYS A 204 -6.51 -60.63 37.72
N SER A 205 -7.51 -60.46 38.59
CA SER A 205 -8.23 -59.20 38.76
C SER A 205 -7.32 -58.14 39.39
N LEU A 206 -6.51 -58.52 40.39
CA LEU A 206 -5.52 -57.66 41.03
C LEU A 206 -4.39 -57.28 40.05
N ALA A 207 -3.93 -58.22 39.21
CA ALA A 207 -2.96 -57.89 38.15
C ALA A 207 -3.54 -56.88 37.14
N ASN A 208 -4.80 -57.07 36.72
CA ASN A 208 -5.50 -56.10 35.86
C ASN A 208 -5.71 -54.75 36.56
N GLU A 209 -6.00 -54.73 37.87
CA GLU A 209 -6.17 -53.52 38.67
C GLU A 209 -4.86 -52.74 38.78
N MET A 210 -3.73 -53.41 39.02
CA MET A 210 -2.40 -52.79 39.01
C MET A 210 -2.00 -52.25 37.63
N ASP A 211 -2.31 -52.97 36.54
CA ASP A 211 -2.09 -52.47 35.18
C ASP A 211 -3.00 -51.26 34.86
N LEU A 212 -4.25 -51.24 35.34
CA LEU A 212 -5.16 -50.09 35.21
C LEU A 212 -4.66 -48.89 36.02
N GLU A 213 -4.24 -49.07 37.27
CA GLU A 213 -3.67 -48.02 38.11
C GLU A 213 -2.42 -47.41 37.46
N LYS A 214 -1.55 -48.25 36.88
CA LYS A 214 -0.42 -47.78 36.08
C LYS A 214 -0.87 -46.95 34.87
N ASN A 215 -1.85 -47.43 34.09
CA ASN A 215 -2.38 -46.66 32.96
C ASN A 215 -3.01 -45.32 33.40
N PHE A 216 -3.60 -45.24 34.60
CA PHE A 216 -4.08 -43.97 35.19
C PHE A 216 -2.92 -43.03 35.56
N PHE A 217 -1.80 -43.54 36.07
CA PHE A 217 -0.59 -42.73 36.30
C PHE A 217 0.01 -42.23 34.98
N ASP A 218 0.22 -43.12 34.01
CA ASP A 218 0.74 -42.77 32.67
C ASP A 218 -0.19 -41.73 31.99
N SER A 219 -1.52 -41.88 32.12
CA SER A 219 -2.50 -40.92 31.59
C SER A 219 -2.46 -39.56 32.30
N ARG A 220 -2.18 -39.52 33.62
CA ARG A 220 -2.06 -38.27 34.38
C ARG A 220 -0.79 -37.51 33.99
N GLU A 221 0.33 -38.20 33.78
CA GLU A 221 1.56 -37.59 33.27
C GLU A 221 1.35 -36.96 31.89
N ILE A 222 0.60 -37.63 31.00
CA ILE A 222 0.22 -37.10 29.69
C ILE A 222 -0.69 -35.87 29.83
N GLU A 223 -1.69 -35.90 30.71
CA GLU A 223 -2.57 -34.75 30.97
C GLU A 223 -1.78 -33.52 31.46
N GLU A 224 -0.84 -33.73 32.38
CA GLU A 224 -0.02 -32.66 32.96
C GLU A 224 0.98 -32.10 31.93
N ASN A 225 1.55 -32.96 31.07
CA ASN A 225 2.34 -32.50 29.91
C ASN A 225 1.51 -31.68 28.92
N LEU A 226 0.27 -32.09 28.64
CA LEU A 226 -0.63 -31.35 27.76
C LEU A 226 -1.02 -29.99 28.36
N LYS A 227 -1.29 -29.91 29.67
CA LYS A 227 -1.51 -28.64 30.39
C LYS A 227 -0.30 -27.70 30.28
N GLN A 228 0.91 -28.18 30.52
CA GLN A 228 2.13 -27.38 30.36
C GLN A 228 2.32 -26.88 28.92
N ARG A 229 2.04 -27.73 27.92
CA ARG A 229 2.11 -27.35 26.51
C ARG A 229 1.04 -26.36 26.09
N MET A 230 -0.17 -26.46 26.66
CA MET A 230 -1.28 -25.53 26.45
C MET A 230 -0.93 -24.15 27.01
N ALA A 231 -0.49 -24.05 28.27
CA ALA A 231 -0.03 -22.80 28.86
C ALA A 231 1.15 -22.16 28.07
N SER A 232 2.12 -22.96 27.61
CA SER A 232 3.21 -22.47 26.75
C SER A 232 2.74 -21.99 25.37
N LEU A 233 1.65 -22.54 24.83
CA LEU A 233 1.04 -22.10 23.58
C LEU A 233 0.18 -20.85 23.78
N GLU A 234 -0.55 -20.75 24.88
CA GLU A 234 -1.32 -19.56 25.27
C GLU A 234 -0.38 -18.36 25.43
N GLN A 235 0.71 -18.49 26.20
CA GLN A 235 1.71 -17.43 26.34
C GLN A 235 2.32 -16.99 24.99
N LYS A 236 2.57 -17.94 24.08
CA LYS A 236 3.06 -17.63 22.72
C LYS A 236 1.99 -16.97 21.85
N LEU A 237 0.73 -17.33 22.03
CA LEU A 237 -0.39 -16.73 21.33
C LEU A 237 -0.55 -15.27 21.76
N SER A 238 -0.51 -14.99 23.07
CA SER A 238 -0.56 -13.63 23.62
C SER A 238 0.59 -12.75 23.10
N LEU A 239 1.82 -13.25 23.05
CA LEU A 239 2.96 -12.52 22.47
C LEU A 239 2.77 -12.20 20.98
N VAL A 240 2.21 -13.13 20.21
CA VAL A 240 1.93 -12.92 18.77
C VAL A 240 0.74 -11.97 18.56
N GLU A 241 -0.24 -11.98 19.47
CA GLU A 241 -1.38 -11.07 19.48
C GLU A 241 -0.95 -9.63 19.83
N GLU A 242 -0.02 -9.47 20.79
CA GLU A 242 0.61 -8.19 21.11
C GLU A 242 1.42 -7.65 19.91
N GLU A 243 2.29 -8.47 19.31
CA GLU A 243 3.06 -8.08 18.11
C GLU A 243 2.13 -7.71 16.94
N ALA A 244 1.06 -8.47 16.72
CA ALA A 244 0.06 -8.14 15.72
C ALA A 244 -0.61 -6.79 16.00
N THR A 245 -0.98 -6.52 17.26
CA THR A 245 -1.66 -5.29 17.67
C THR A 245 -0.76 -4.06 17.46
N ASP A 246 0.50 -4.11 17.87
CA ASP A 246 1.51 -3.07 17.63
C ASP A 246 1.77 -2.86 16.12
N VAL A 247 1.82 -3.92 15.32
CA VAL A 247 1.91 -3.81 13.85
C VAL A 247 0.67 -3.14 13.23
N TRP A 248 -0.53 -3.44 13.73
CA TRP A 248 -1.76 -2.77 13.29
C TRP A 248 -1.79 -1.30 13.70
N GLU A 249 -1.44 -0.96 14.93
CA GLU A 249 -1.38 0.42 15.43
C GLU A 249 -0.40 1.25 14.58
N ARG A 250 0.85 0.78 14.42
CA ARG A 250 1.86 1.42 13.56
C ARG A 250 1.41 1.54 12.10
N TRP A 251 0.57 0.63 11.59
CA TRP A 251 -0.02 0.75 10.25
C TRP A 251 -1.13 1.82 10.18
N PHE A 252 -2.00 1.91 11.18
CA PHE A 252 -3.03 2.97 11.25
C PHE A 252 -2.40 4.36 11.41
N GLU A 253 -1.34 4.51 12.20
CA GLU A 253 -0.55 5.75 12.27
C GLU A 253 0.06 6.12 10.91
N ALA A 254 0.60 5.12 10.19
CA ALA A 254 1.17 5.33 8.85
C ALA A 254 0.11 5.75 7.82
N ASP A 255 -1.11 5.19 7.85
CA ASP A 255 -2.18 5.61 6.94
C ASP A 255 -2.77 6.98 7.30
N ASN A 256 -2.90 7.29 8.60
CA ASN A 256 -3.31 8.63 9.06
C ASN A 256 -2.29 9.70 8.64
N THR A 257 -0.99 9.45 8.85
CA THR A 257 0.06 10.37 8.37
C THR A 257 0.11 10.48 6.85
N ARG A 258 -0.19 9.41 6.10
CA ARG A 258 -0.37 9.44 4.65
C ARG A 258 -1.55 10.34 4.24
N GLU A 259 -2.69 10.24 4.90
CA GLU A 259 -3.87 11.04 4.58
C GLU A 259 -3.66 12.53 4.91
N ILE A 260 -2.97 12.84 6.02
CA ILE A 260 -2.50 14.21 6.35
C ILE A 260 -1.57 14.75 5.26
N LEU A 261 -0.58 13.96 4.81
CA LEU A 261 0.33 14.33 3.71
C LEU A 261 -0.43 14.58 2.40
N ILE A 262 -1.44 13.77 2.09
CA ILE A 262 -2.33 13.97 0.95
C ILE A 262 -3.10 15.29 1.09
N GLY A 263 -3.66 15.59 2.26
CA GLY A 263 -4.31 16.87 2.56
C GLY A 263 -3.38 18.08 2.33
N ILE A 264 -2.17 18.03 2.88
CA ILE A 264 -1.14 19.07 2.69
C ILE A 264 -0.77 19.22 1.21
N SER A 265 -0.59 18.12 0.47
CA SER A 265 -0.25 18.16 -0.95
C SER A 265 -1.35 18.79 -1.82
N LYS A 266 -2.63 18.51 -1.52
CA LYS A 266 -3.80 19.11 -2.19
C LYS A 266 -3.87 20.62 -1.93
N GLU A 267 -3.65 21.05 -0.69
CA GLU A 267 -3.60 22.47 -0.33
C GLU A 267 -2.44 23.21 -1.01
N LEU A 268 -1.24 22.62 -1.03
CA LEU A 268 -0.08 23.18 -1.74
C LEU A 268 -0.33 23.28 -3.26
N LEU A 269 -0.96 22.28 -3.87
CA LEU A 269 -1.35 22.32 -5.28
C LEU A 269 -2.36 23.43 -5.56
N GLY A 270 -3.36 23.63 -4.69
CA GLY A 270 -4.32 24.73 -4.78
C GLY A 270 -3.64 26.10 -4.69
N ARG A 271 -2.69 26.27 -3.76
CA ARG A 271 -1.88 27.49 -3.64
C ARG A 271 -1.03 27.74 -4.88
N LEU A 272 -0.44 26.70 -5.46
CA LEU A 272 0.37 26.80 -6.69
C LEU A 272 -0.50 27.24 -7.88
N GLN A 273 -1.67 26.63 -8.07
CA GLN A 273 -2.63 27.01 -9.11
C GLN A 273 -3.12 28.45 -8.94
N LEU A 274 -3.45 28.87 -7.71
CA LEU A 274 -3.84 30.25 -7.42
C LEU A 274 -2.68 31.23 -7.69
N SER A 275 -1.45 30.84 -7.37
CA SER A 275 -0.25 31.65 -7.62
C SER A 275 0.02 31.79 -9.12
N GLN A 276 -0.15 30.71 -9.89
CA GLN A 276 -0.04 30.73 -11.35
C GLN A 276 -1.13 31.61 -11.99
N PHE A 277 -2.37 31.52 -11.51
CA PHE A 277 -3.46 32.41 -11.94
C PHE A 277 -3.15 33.89 -11.64
N ASN A 278 -2.67 34.18 -10.43
CA ASN A 278 -2.28 35.54 -10.04
C ASN A 278 -1.10 36.07 -10.87
N LEU A 279 -0.11 35.21 -11.18
CA LEU A 279 1.02 35.56 -12.04
C LEU A 279 0.55 35.91 -13.46
N ASN A 280 -0.35 35.10 -14.03
CA ASN A 280 -0.94 35.37 -15.34
C ASN A 280 -1.74 36.69 -15.35
N GLY A 281 -2.53 36.96 -14.30
CA GLY A 281 -3.25 38.23 -14.13
C GLY A 281 -2.34 39.44 -13.94
N LEU A 282 -1.20 39.27 -13.27
CA LEU A 282 -0.16 40.31 -13.15
C LEU A 282 0.55 40.55 -14.48
N SER A 283 0.93 39.50 -15.21
CA SER A 283 1.56 39.60 -16.54
C SER A 283 0.65 40.30 -17.56
N GLN A 284 -0.66 40.02 -17.52
CA GLN A 284 -1.64 40.75 -18.33
C GLN A 284 -1.77 42.23 -17.92
N ARG A 285 -1.71 42.54 -16.62
CA ARG A 285 -1.73 43.93 -16.14
C ARG A 285 -0.44 44.68 -16.51
N GLU A 286 0.69 43.99 -16.45
CA GLU A 286 2.00 44.51 -16.84
C GLU A 286 2.04 44.83 -18.33
N SER A 287 1.57 43.94 -19.21
CA SER A 287 1.53 44.20 -20.65
C SER A 287 0.61 45.38 -21.01
N VAL A 288 -0.54 45.51 -20.33
CA VAL A 288 -1.42 46.69 -20.44
C VAL A 288 -0.74 47.96 -19.91
N GLN A 289 0.09 47.88 -18.88
CA GLN A 289 0.86 49.04 -18.37
C GLN A 289 2.04 49.41 -19.26
N ARG A 290 2.77 48.45 -19.83
CA ARG A 290 3.83 48.69 -20.83
C ARG A 290 3.27 49.42 -22.05
N ALA A 291 2.17 48.93 -22.61
CA ALA A 291 1.48 49.60 -23.72
C ALA A 291 1.02 51.03 -23.38
N LYS A 292 0.61 51.30 -22.13
CA LYS A 292 0.29 52.65 -21.67
C LYS A 292 1.52 53.54 -21.50
N LEU A 293 2.64 53.00 -21.02
CA LEU A 293 3.91 53.72 -20.87
C LEU A 293 4.49 54.12 -22.23
N GLU A 294 4.45 53.23 -23.23
CA GLU A 294 4.80 53.56 -24.62
C GLU A 294 3.94 54.69 -25.21
N THR A 295 2.70 54.87 -24.73
CA THR A 295 1.83 56.00 -25.13
C THR A 295 1.96 57.25 -24.25
N SER A 296 2.78 57.22 -23.19
CA SER A 296 2.79 58.25 -22.13
C SER A 296 4.19 58.83 -21.86
N GLU A 297 5.02 58.98 -22.90
CA GLU A 297 6.33 59.63 -22.83
C GLU A 297 6.25 61.18 -22.72
N VAL A 298 5.25 61.74 -22.03
CA VAL A 298 5.12 63.18 -21.74
C VAL A 298 4.45 63.42 -20.38
N VAL A 299 5.00 64.35 -19.58
CA VAL A 299 4.54 64.83 -18.24
C VAL A 299 4.80 63.83 -17.08
N GLY A 300 5.28 64.22 -15.89
CA GLY A 300 5.75 65.54 -15.43
C GLY A 300 5.75 65.73 -13.90
N ASN A 301 6.79 65.25 -13.22
CA ASN A 301 7.36 65.71 -11.92
C ASN A 301 6.51 65.86 -10.63
N SER A 302 5.18 65.80 -10.63
CA SER A 302 4.38 65.85 -9.39
C SER A 302 4.39 64.52 -8.61
N GLU A 303 4.30 63.39 -9.34
CA GLU A 303 4.27 62.05 -8.76
C GLU A 303 5.60 61.63 -8.11
N VAL A 304 6.72 62.25 -8.51
CA VAL A 304 8.06 61.92 -8.02
C VAL A 304 8.19 62.15 -6.50
N VAL A 305 7.49 63.14 -5.94
CA VAL A 305 7.51 63.42 -4.50
C VAL A 305 6.67 62.41 -3.71
N THR A 306 5.46 62.09 -4.19
CA THR A 306 4.60 61.10 -3.51
C THR A 306 5.13 59.67 -3.65
N LEU A 307 5.85 59.36 -4.74
CA LEU A 307 6.63 58.13 -4.88
C LEU A 307 7.82 58.10 -3.91
N ARG A 308 8.54 59.21 -3.72
CA ARG A 308 9.65 59.30 -2.77
C ARG A 308 9.21 59.03 -1.33
N ASP A 309 8.11 59.61 -0.88
CA ASP A 309 7.58 59.38 0.47
C ASP A 309 7.13 57.92 0.67
N LYS A 310 6.54 57.31 -0.37
CA LYS A 310 6.20 55.87 -0.37
C LYS A 310 7.45 54.99 -0.30
N VAL A 311 8.50 55.30 -1.06
CA VAL A 311 9.79 54.59 -1.00
C VAL A 311 10.37 54.68 0.41
N CYS A 312 10.42 55.86 1.02
CA CYS A 312 10.89 56.03 2.40
C CYS A 312 10.04 55.28 3.45
N SER A 313 8.74 55.09 3.20
CA SER A 313 7.87 54.26 4.05
C SER A 313 8.18 52.76 3.89
N LEU A 314 8.35 52.30 2.65
CA LEU A 314 8.70 50.92 2.33
C LEU A 314 10.10 50.54 2.84
N GLU A 315 11.08 51.45 2.74
CA GLU A 315 12.43 51.27 3.31
C GLU A 315 12.40 51.07 4.83
N LYS A 316 11.51 51.78 5.54
CA LYS A 316 11.31 51.59 7.00
C LYS A 316 10.66 50.24 7.30
N GLN A 317 9.62 49.86 6.55
CA GLN A 317 8.99 48.55 6.71
C GLN A 317 9.97 47.41 6.40
N LEU A 318 10.79 47.53 5.36
CA LEU A 318 11.79 46.54 4.98
C LEU A 318 12.81 46.32 6.11
N LYS A 319 13.33 47.40 6.72
CA LYS A 319 14.23 47.32 7.88
C LYS A 319 13.58 46.68 9.11
N GLU A 320 12.30 46.95 9.34
CA GLU A 320 11.54 46.32 10.43
C GLU A 320 11.37 44.81 10.18
N TYR A 321 10.98 44.42 8.97
CA TYR A 321 10.89 43.00 8.58
C TYR A 321 12.26 42.29 8.60
N GLU A 322 13.34 42.98 8.22
CA GLU A 322 14.71 42.45 8.29
C GLU A 322 15.14 42.19 9.75
N SER A 323 14.82 43.11 10.67
CA SER A 323 15.03 42.92 12.12
C SER A 323 14.22 41.74 12.68
N GLN A 324 12.95 41.63 12.29
CA GLN A 324 12.10 40.50 12.69
C GLN A 324 12.60 39.17 12.12
N LEU A 325 13.06 39.15 10.86
CA LEU A 325 13.62 37.97 10.22
C LEU A 325 14.91 37.50 10.91
N ILE A 326 15.78 38.43 11.35
CA ILE A 326 16.97 38.09 12.15
C ILE A 326 16.58 37.44 13.48
N ASN A 327 15.55 37.94 14.16
CA ASN A 327 15.06 37.36 15.42
C ASN A 327 14.45 35.95 15.22
N VAL A 328 13.62 35.77 14.17
CA VAL A 328 13.06 34.47 13.78
C VAL A 328 14.16 33.48 13.38
N ARG A 329 15.22 33.95 12.72
CA ARG A 329 16.37 33.12 12.39
C ARG A 329 17.14 32.70 13.64
N ALA A 330 17.39 33.62 14.57
CA ALA A 330 18.06 33.31 15.83
C ALA A 330 17.28 32.30 16.69
N SER A 331 15.94 32.36 16.70
CA SER A 331 15.13 31.35 17.37
C SER A 331 15.09 30.01 16.63
N ALA A 332 15.06 30.01 15.29
CA ALA A 332 15.20 28.80 14.48
C ALA A 332 16.56 28.09 14.71
N ASP A 333 17.66 28.85 14.70
CA ASP A 333 19.01 28.34 14.97
C ASP A 333 19.11 27.76 16.41
N ALA A 334 18.43 28.38 17.38
CA ALA A 334 18.33 27.88 18.75
C ALA A 334 17.52 26.57 18.85
N TYR A 335 16.36 26.48 18.19
CA TYR A 335 15.58 25.24 18.12
C TYR A 335 16.35 24.12 17.40
N GLN A 336 17.05 24.42 16.31
CA GLN A 336 17.88 23.45 15.60
C GLN A 336 19.04 22.94 16.48
N THR A 337 19.62 23.80 17.30
CA THR A 337 20.64 23.41 18.28
C THR A 337 20.07 22.51 19.38
N GLN A 338 18.89 22.83 19.92
CA GLN A 338 18.20 21.96 20.90
C GLN A 338 17.84 20.60 20.30
N TYR A 339 17.31 20.57 19.07
CA TYR A 339 17.01 19.34 18.35
C TYR A 339 18.26 18.48 18.15
N ALA A 340 19.38 19.07 17.73
CA ALA A 340 20.64 18.35 17.56
C ALA A 340 21.18 17.75 18.88
N ILE A 341 21.04 18.48 20.00
CA ILE A 341 21.38 17.97 21.34
C ILE A 341 20.48 16.78 21.69
N LEU A 342 19.16 16.93 21.54
CA LEU A 342 18.17 15.89 21.82
C LEU A 342 18.41 14.62 20.99
N SER A 343 18.64 14.75 19.68
CA SER A 343 18.99 13.62 18.80
C SER A 343 20.31 12.95 19.21
N SER A 344 21.26 13.70 19.80
CA SER A 344 22.49 13.12 20.34
C SER A 344 22.27 12.38 21.66
N GLU A 345 21.30 12.80 22.47
CA GLU A 345 20.88 12.13 23.71
C GLU A 345 20.15 10.82 23.40
N VAL A 346 19.15 10.88 22.50
CA VAL A 346 18.38 9.72 22.02
C VAL A 346 19.32 8.63 21.50
N ARG A 347 20.34 8.98 20.70
CA ARG A 347 21.34 8.02 20.20
C ARG A 347 22.17 7.36 21.30
N LYS A 348 22.45 8.06 22.41
CA LYS A 348 23.14 7.44 23.56
C LYS A 348 22.21 6.46 24.27
N THR A 349 20.95 6.83 24.47
CA THR A 349 19.96 5.93 25.10
C THR A 349 19.66 4.71 24.24
N GLU A 350 19.58 4.85 22.91
CA GLU A 350 19.52 3.74 21.97
C GLU A 350 20.73 2.80 22.10
N GLY A 351 21.95 3.34 22.20
CA GLY A 351 23.16 2.56 22.42
C GLY A 351 23.13 1.75 23.73
N ILE A 352 22.66 2.37 24.82
CA ILE A 352 22.49 1.70 26.12
C ILE A 352 21.41 0.61 26.03
N ILE A 353 20.31 0.84 25.32
CA ILE A 353 19.26 -0.17 25.10
C ILE A 353 19.79 -1.38 24.33
N VAL A 354 20.63 -1.17 23.31
CA VAL A 354 21.28 -2.26 22.56
C VAL A 354 22.23 -3.05 23.46
N GLU A 355 23.06 -2.39 24.25
CA GLU A 355 23.97 -3.04 25.22
C GLU A 355 23.20 -3.83 26.29
N LEU A 356 22.12 -3.26 26.83
CA LEU A 356 21.25 -3.97 27.78
C LEU A 356 20.56 -5.18 27.13
N LYS A 357 20.11 -5.08 25.87
CA LYS A 357 19.50 -6.20 25.15
C LYS A 357 20.48 -7.34 24.89
N GLU A 358 21.72 -7.03 24.51
CA GLU A 358 22.80 -8.02 24.39
C GLU A 358 23.10 -8.69 25.74
N ASN A 359 23.17 -7.91 26.83
CA ASN A 359 23.37 -8.45 28.18
C ASN A 359 22.22 -9.35 28.64
N ILE A 360 20.96 -9.02 28.31
CA ILE A 360 19.79 -9.85 28.59
C ILE A 360 19.88 -11.19 27.83
N SER A 361 20.11 -11.17 26.52
CA SER A 361 20.25 -12.41 25.74
C SER A 361 21.43 -13.28 26.21
N ASN A 362 22.53 -12.67 26.63
CA ASN A 362 23.65 -13.39 27.23
C ASN A 362 23.25 -14.03 28.57
N ALA A 363 22.57 -13.30 29.46
CA ALA A 363 22.09 -13.83 30.73
C ALA A 363 21.04 -14.95 30.55
N GLU A 364 20.13 -14.80 29.59
CA GLU A 364 19.15 -15.82 29.20
C GLU A 364 19.83 -17.11 28.70
N SER A 365 20.85 -16.99 27.85
CA SER A 365 21.62 -18.16 27.39
C SER A 365 22.34 -18.88 28.54
N GLN A 366 22.81 -18.15 29.55
CA GLN A 366 23.42 -18.72 30.76
C GLN A 366 22.37 -19.39 31.65
N ALA A 367 21.20 -18.78 31.82
CA ALA A 367 20.08 -19.36 32.57
C ALA A 367 19.60 -20.68 31.93
N ASN A 368 19.38 -20.69 30.61
CA ASN A 368 19.00 -21.89 29.85
C ASN A 368 20.08 -22.99 29.96
N THR A 369 21.37 -22.62 29.95
CA THR A 369 22.47 -23.57 30.15
C THR A 369 22.46 -24.14 31.58
N ALA A 370 22.22 -23.31 32.59
CA ALA A 370 22.11 -23.74 33.99
C ALA A 370 20.89 -24.65 34.22
N GLU A 371 19.73 -24.34 33.62
CA GLU A 371 18.52 -25.16 33.68
C GLU A 371 18.75 -26.54 33.06
N ALA A 372 19.41 -26.61 31.90
CA ALA A 372 19.79 -27.87 31.28
C ALA A 372 20.74 -28.69 32.19
N HIS A 373 21.69 -28.05 32.86
CA HIS A 373 22.53 -28.71 33.87
C HIS A 373 21.74 -29.22 35.07
N CYS A 374 20.74 -28.47 35.56
CA CYS A 374 19.86 -28.90 36.64
C CYS A 374 19.04 -30.15 36.25
N LYS A 375 18.45 -30.17 35.05
CA LYS A 375 17.69 -31.33 34.53
C LYS A 375 18.57 -32.58 34.44
N ILE A 376 19.77 -32.47 33.89
CA ILE A 376 20.74 -33.59 33.83
C ILE A 376 21.12 -34.08 35.23
N LEU A 377 21.27 -33.17 36.20
CA LEU A 377 21.61 -33.53 37.59
C LEU A 377 20.43 -34.21 38.32
N GLU A 378 19.20 -33.79 38.04
CA GLU A 378 17.97 -34.39 38.56
C GLU A 378 17.75 -35.80 37.99
N GLU A 379 17.90 -35.98 36.68
CA GLU A 379 17.90 -37.29 36.02
C GLU A 379 18.96 -38.23 36.61
N ALA A 380 20.19 -37.73 36.79
CA ALA A 380 21.29 -38.48 37.38
C ALA A 380 21.01 -38.89 38.83
N ASN A 381 20.47 -38.00 39.66
CA ASN A 381 20.03 -38.32 41.03
C ASN A 381 18.89 -39.36 41.03
N GLY A 382 17.95 -39.26 40.09
CA GLY A 382 16.86 -40.23 39.91
C GLY A 382 17.37 -41.64 39.60
N GLU A 383 18.28 -41.78 38.63
CA GLU A 383 18.91 -43.07 38.30
C GLU A 383 19.77 -43.59 39.46
N LEU A 384 20.50 -42.72 40.17
CA LEU A 384 21.34 -43.13 41.31
C LEU A 384 20.48 -43.63 42.48
N ASN A 385 19.34 -42.99 42.75
CA ASN A 385 18.33 -43.47 43.71
C ASN A 385 17.73 -44.82 43.29
N ARG A 386 17.37 -45.01 42.01
CA ARG A 386 16.94 -46.33 41.49
C ARG A 386 18.02 -47.40 41.67
N GLN A 387 19.28 -47.07 41.40
CA GLN A 387 20.39 -48.00 41.58
C GLN A 387 20.64 -48.37 43.05
N ILE A 388 20.44 -47.44 44.00
CA ILE A 388 20.47 -47.69 45.45
C ILE A 388 19.31 -48.60 45.88
N ALA A 389 18.08 -48.36 45.40
CA ALA A 389 16.94 -49.23 45.67
C ALA A 389 17.21 -50.67 45.15
N LEU A 390 17.68 -50.79 43.90
CA LEU A 390 18.08 -52.07 43.33
C LEU A 390 19.24 -52.74 44.09
N LEU A 391 20.20 -51.98 44.64
CA LEU A 391 21.26 -52.52 45.52
C LEU A 391 20.73 -53.03 46.87
N LYS A 392 19.60 -52.51 47.36
CA LYS A 392 18.94 -52.95 48.59
C LYS A 392 18.19 -54.26 48.40
N ASP A 393 17.51 -54.42 47.27
CA ASP A 393 16.69 -55.61 47.00
C ASP A 393 17.47 -56.78 46.36
N SER A 394 18.49 -56.50 45.53
CA SER A 394 19.22 -57.56 44.80
C SER A 394 20.36 -58.20 45.61
N GLY A 395 20.01 -59.24 46.37
CA GLY A 395 20.95 -60.21 46.95
C GLY A 395 21.61 -61.13 45.92
N GLY A 396 22.20 -60.60 44.84
CA GLY A 396 22.83 -61.39 43.77
C GLY A 396 23.56 -60.55 42.72
N LYS A 397 24.83 -60.85 42.45
CA LYS A 397 25.68 -60.06 41.53
C LYS A 397 25.50 -60.38 40.04
N SER A 398 25.05 -61.59 39.68
CA SER A 398 25.18 -62.12 38.31
C SER A 398 24.11 -61.62 37.34
N GLU A 399 22.83 -61.63 37.72
CA GLU A 399 21.73 -61.20 36.83
C GLU A 399 21.75 -59.68 36.56
N ARG A 400 22.35 -58.93 37.47
CA ARG A 400 22.57 -57.48 37.36
C ARG A 400 23.53 -57.12 36.23
N GLU A 401 24.54 -57.96 35.97
CA GLU A 401 25.57 -57.73 34.96
C GLU A 401 25.00 -57.91 33.54
N GLU A 402 24.26 -58.99 33.28
CA GLU A 402 23.61 -59.21 31.99
C GLU A 402 22.55 -58.14 31.65
N SER A 403 21.78 -57.69 32.64
CA SER A 403 20.75 -56.65 32.45
C SER A 403 21.39 -55.31 32.05
N LEU A 404 22.48 -54.92 32.71
CA LEU A 404 23.23 -53.71 32.38
C LEU A 404 23.93 -53.82 31.02
N GLU A 405 24.51 -54.96 30.68
CA GLU A 405 25.15 -55.18 29.36
C GLU A 405 24.14 -55.13 28.21
N ARG A 406 22.91 -55.61 28.42
CA ARG A 406 21.82 -55.53 27.43
C ARG A 406 21.39 -54.06 27.22
N ARG A 407 21.11 -53.33 28.31
CA ARG A 407 20.86 -51.87 28.31
C ARG A 407 21.95 -51.07 27.60
N LEU A 408 23.22 -51.41 27.82
CA LEU A 408 24.36 -50.73 27.21
C LEU A 408 24.39 -50.93 25.68
N ARG A 409 24.07 -52.14 25.20
CA ARG A 409 23.96 -52.45 23.77
C ARG A 409 22.80 -51.71 23.11
N ASP A 410 21.64 -51.68 23.74
CA ASP A 410 20.45 -50.98 23.23
C ASP A 410 20.67 -49.45 23.16
N SER A 411 21.30 -48.88 24.21
CA SER A 411 21.70 -47.47 24.24
C SER A 411 22.74 -47.14 23.15
N ASN A 412 23.72 -48.03 22.91
CA ASN A 412 24.71 -47.84 21.84
C ASN A 412 24.08 -47.91 20.43
N LEU A 413 23.05 -48.76 20.22
CA LEU A 413 22.29 -48.78 18.95
C LEU A 413 21.49 -47.49 18.74
N LEU A 414 20.83 -46.97 19.78
CA LEU A 414 20.15 -45.67 19.73
C LEU A 414 21.12 -44.52 19.44
N LEU A 415 22.30 -44.53 20.06
CA LEU A 415 23.36 -43.55 19.79
C LEU A 415 23.84 -43.60 18.34
N GLN A 416 24.06 -44.80 17.79
CA GLN A 416 24.45 -44.96 16.37
C GLN A 416 23.37 -44.45 15.42
N HIS A 417 22.09 -44.71 15.70
CA HIS A 417 20.98 -44.17 14.92
C HIS A 417 20.88 -42.63 15.01
N ALA A 418 21.06 -42.07 16.21
CA ALA A 418 21.08 -40.63 16.41
C ALA A 418 22.25 -39.95 15.68
N VAL A 419 23.44 -40.54 15.71
CA VAL A 419 24.63 -40.07 14.97
C VAL A 419 24.38 -40.13 13.46
N ALA A 420 23.89 -41.24 12.93
CA ALA A 420 23.60 -41.36 11.49
C ALA A 420 22.51 -40.36 11.03
N SER A 421 21.51 -40.08 11.87
CA SER A 421 20.49 -39.06 11.62
C SER A 421 21.08 -37.64 11.64
N ALA A 422 21.96 -37.35 12.60
CA ALA A 422 22.67 -36.08 12.70
C ALA A 422 23.57 -35.85 11.48
N GLU A 423 24.38 -36.83 11.08
CA GLU A 423 25.23 -36.80 9.89
C GLU A 423 24.40 -36.55 8.61
N ALA A 424 23.30 -37.29 8.41
CA ALA A 424 22.39 -37.09 7.28
C ALA A 424 21.76 -35.68 7.25
N SER A 425 21.44 -35.12 8.42
CA SER A 425 20.91 -33.76 8.54
C SER A 425 21.98 -32.69 8.26
N GLN A 426 23.22 -32.91 8.69
CA GLN A 426 24.35 -32.03 8.45
C GLN A 426 24.72 -32.02 6.96
N GLU A 427 24.70 -33.18 6.29
CA GLU A 427 24.96 -33.25 4.85
C GLU A 427 23.85 -32.56 4.05
N LYS A 428 22.57 -32.72 4.45
CA LYS A 428 21.46 -31.94 3.90
C LYS A 428 21.66 -30.43 4.07
N GLN A 429 22.14 -29.98 5.24
CA GLN A 429 22.43 -28.56 5.49
C GLN A 429 23.60 -28.06 4.63
N ASN A 430 24.67 -28.85 4.47
CA ASN A 430 25.80 -28.52 3.61
C ASN A 430 25.38 -28.39 2.13
N MET A 431 24.53 -29.29 1.64
CA MET A 431 23.95 -29.22 0.30
C MET A 431 23.08 -27.98 0.08
N LEU A 432 22.28 -27.59 1.08
CA LEU A 432 21.51 -26.34 1.05
C LEU A 432 22.43 -25.11 1.01
N TYR A 433 23.49 -25.06 1.83
CA TYR A 433 24.48 -23.97 1.80
C TYR A 433 25.20 -23.85 0.45
N SER A 434 25.58 -24.96 -0.19
CA SER A 434 26.14 -24.94 -1.54
C SER A 434 25.15 -24.36 -2.54
N THR A 435 23.90 -24.81 -2.49
CA THR A 435 22.82 -24.34 -3.39
C THR A 435 22.56 -22.85 -3.22
N ILE A 436 22.49 -22.35 -1.97
CA ILE A 436 22.31 -20.92 -1.66
C ILE A 436 23.50 -20.09 -2.19
N LYS A 437 24.73 -20.59 -2.07
CA LYS A 437 25.93 -19.92 -2.58
C LYS A 437 25.93 -19.81 -4.10
N ASP A 438 25.50 -20.86 -4.80
CA ASP A 438 25.37 -20.85 -6.26
C ASP A 438 24.27 -19.87 -6.70
N MET A 439 23.15 -19.81 -5.97
CA MET A 439 22.08 -18.83 -6.20
C MET A 439 22.55 -17.38 -5.98
N ASP A 440 23.31 -17.09 -4.92
CA ASP A 440 23.89 -15.74 -4.69
C ASP A 440 24.82 -15.32 -5.83
N GLN A 441 25.63 -16.25 -6.35
CA GLN A 441 26.52 -15.98 -7.47
C GLN A 441 25.73 -15.69 -8.77
N VAL A 442 24.58 -16.34 -8.99
CA VAL A 442 23.64 -16.01 -10.09
C VAL A 442 22.98 -14.65 -9.87
N ILE A 443 22.51 -14.34 -8.65
CA ILE A 443 21.92 -13.03 -8.31
C ILE A 443 22.94 -11.90 -8.55
N LYS A 444 24.21 -12.13 -8.20
CA LYS A 444 25.31 -11.17 -8.41
C LYS A 444 25.62 -10.93 -9.90
N ASP A 445 25.64 -11.99 -10.71
CA ASP A 445 25.78 -11.87 -12.16
C ASP A 445 24.59 -11.12 -12.78
N LEU A 446 23.35 -11.50 -12.42
CA LEU A 446 22.12 -10.83 -12.88
C LEU A 446 22.10 -9.34 -12.49
N LYS A 447 22.44 -8.98 -11.25
CA LYS A 447 22.57 -7.56 -10.83
C LYS A 447 23.57 -6.80 -11.71
N SER A 448 24.74 -7.38 -12.00
CA SER A 448 25.73 -6.73 -12.88
C SER A 448 25.23 -6.55 -14.32
N LYS A 449 24.42 -7.50 -14.83
CA LYS A 449 23.78 -7.41 -16.14
C LYS A 449 22.68 -6.35 -16.18
N VAL A 450 21.89 -6.23 -15.11
CA VAL A 450 20.85 -5.19 -14.96
C VAL A 450 21.49 -3.80 -14.97
N SER A 451 22.48 -3.51 -14.12
CA SER A 451 23.17 -2.19 -14.12
C SER A 451 23.82 -1.86 -15.47
N LYS A 452 24.31 -2.88 -16.20
CA LYS A 452 24.84 -2.71 -17.57
C LYS A 452 23.73 -2.47 -18.62
N ALA A 453 22.53 -2.99 -18.43
CA ALA A 453 21.38 -2.73 -19.29
C ALA A 453 20.79 -1.34 -19.02
N GLU A 454 20.69 -0.94 -17.75
CA GLU A 454 20.23 0.36 -17.25
C GLU A 454 21.09 1.50 -17.83
N SER A 455 22.41 1.48 -17.59
CA SER A 455 23.36 2.45 -18.18
C SER A 455 23.36 2.52 -19.71
N ARG A 456 22.88 1.47 -20.41
CA ARG A 456 22.67 1.47 -21.88
C ARG A 456 21.33 2.07 -22.26
N ALA A 457 20.29 1.91 -21.44
CA ALA A 457 19.00 2.57 -21.60
C ALA A 457 19.17 4.09 -21.40
N ASP A 458 19.85 4.51 -20.33
CA ASP A 458 20.16 5.93 -20.06
C ASP A 458 20.88 6.58 -21.26
N SER A 459 21.93 5.91 -21.76
CA SER A 459 22.68 6.38 -22.94
C SER A 459 21.88 6.31 -24.25
N ALA A 460 20.81 5.54 -24.33
CA ALA A 460 19.89 5.53 -25.47
C ALA A 460 18.85 6.66 -25.35
N GLU A 461 18.35 6.92 -24.14
CA GLU A 461 17.44 8.01 -23.82
C GLU A 461 18.11 9.38 -24.10
N GLU A 462 19.34 9.60 -23.64
CA GLU A 462 20.13 10.80 -23.94
C GLU A 462 20.25 11.04 -25.46
N LYS A 463 20.52 9.98 -26.24
CA LYS A 463 20.56 10.08 -27.71
C LYS A 463 19.20 10.40 -28.32
N CYS A 464 18.12 9.83 -27.79
CA CYS A 464 16.76 10.14 -28.23
C CYS A 464 16.36 11.59 -27.92
N ILE A 465 16.78 12.15 -26.78
CA ILE A 465 16.58 13.57 -26.44
C ILE A 465 17.31 14.45 -27.45
N ILE A 466 18.62 14.23 -27.68
CA ILE A 466 19.42 15.01 -28.64
C ILE A 466 18.86 14.92 -30.07
N LEU A 467 18.41 13.73 -30.50
CA LEU A 467 17.77 13.56 -31.81
C LEU A 467 16.41 14.27 -31.90
N SER A 468 15.66 14.35 -30.79
CA SER A 468 14.38 15.06 -30.74
C SER A 468 14.58 16.57 -30.83
N GLU A 469 15.56 17.11 -30.10
CA GLU A 469 15.97 18.52 -30.12
C GLU A 469 16.45 18.94 -31.53
N SER A 470 17.37 18.17 -32.12
CA SER A 470 17.83 18.43 -33.50
C SER A 470 16.69 18.32 -34.54
N ASN A 471 15.70 17.46 -34.31
CA ASN A 471 14.54 17.35 -35.18
C ASN A 471 13.55 18.52 -34.99
N THR A 472 13.43 19.10 -33.79
CA THR A 472 12.69 20.35 -33.60
C THR A 472 13.38 21.52 -34.31
N ASP A 473 14.70 21.67 -34.17
CA ASP A 473 15.48 22.71 -34.85
C ASP A 473 15.31 22.64 -36.39
N LEU A 474 15.47 21.45 -36.97
CA LEU A 474 15.27 21.23 -38.40
C LEU A 474 13.84 21.54 -38.87
N ASN A 475 12.84 21.25 -38.04
CA ASN A 475 11.45 21.57 -38.34
C ASN A 475 11.18 23.08 -38.27
N GLU A 476 11.81 23.80 -37.33
CA GLU A 476 11.78 25.26 -37.28
C GLU A 476 12.44 25.89 -38.52
N GLU A 477 13.64 25.44 -38.90
CA GLU A 477 14.32 25.88 -40.13
C GLU A 477 13.46 25.64 -41.38
N LEU A 478 12.83 24.46 -41.51
CA LEU A 478 11.92 24.14 -42.61
C LEU A 478 10.68 25.05 -42.61
N SER A 479 10.13 25.38 -41.44
CA SER A 479 8.99 26.30 -41.32
C SER A 479 9.36 27.74 -41.76
N PHE A 480 10.56 28.20 -41.39
CA PHE A 480 11.10 29.50 -41.79
C PHE A 480 11.36 29.56 -43.30
N LEU A 481 12.01 28.53 -43.86
CA LEU A 481 12.26 28.43 -45.30
C LEU A 481 10.95 28.37 -46.11
N ARG A 482 9.95 27.62 -45.64
CA ARG A 482 8.62 27.55 -46.27
C ARG A 482 7.90 28.91 -46.24
N SER A 483 7.99 29.63 -45.12
CA SER A 483 7.44 30.99 -44.99
C SER A 483 8.10 31.96 -45.95
N ARG A 484 9.45 31.94 -46.04
CA ARG A 484 10.19 32.78 -46.99
C ARG A 484 9.88 32.44 -48.45
N LEU A 485 9.70 31.16 -48.77
CA LEU A 485 9.29 30.71 -50.11
C LEU A 485 7.91 31.28 -50.48
N HIS A 486 6.94 31.23 -49.57
CA HIS A 486 5.60 31.80 -49.79
C HIS A 486 5.65 33.32 -50.04
N CYS A 487 6.51 34.06 -49.32
CA CYS A 487 6.69 35.50 -49.58
C CYS A 487 7.27 35.76 -50.98
N LEU A 488 8.25 34.96 -51.42
CA LEU A 488 8.85 35.05 -52.75
C LEU A 488 7.87 34.66 -53.86
N GLU A 489 7.05 33.63 -53.63
CA GLU A 489 6.01 33.19 -54.57
C GLU A 489 4.92 34.25 -54.76
N GLY A 490 4.45 34.88 -53.68
CA GLY A 490 3.54 36.03 -53.76
C GLY A 490 4.16 37.24 -54.48
N SER A 491 5.44 37.53 -54.21
CA SER A 491 6.17 38.60 -54.92
C SER A 491 6.31 38.30 -56.42
N LEU A 492 6.61 37.06 -56.79
CA LEU A 492 6.71 36.62 -58.18
C LEU A 492 5.36 36.74 -58.90
N HIS A 493 4.25 36.37 -58.23
CA HIS A 493 2.91 36.51 -58.78
C HIS A 493 2.57 37.98 -59.07
N GLN A 494 2.84 38.89 -58.12
CA GLN A 494 2.63 40.33 -58.30
C GLN A 494 3.46 40.91 -59.46
N VAL A 495 4.72 40.47 -59.62
CA VAL A 495 5.58 40.88 -60.74
C VAL A 495 5.01 40.37 -62.08
N GLU A 496 4.51 39.14 -62.14
CA GLU A 496 3.90 38.60 -63.36
C GLU A 496 2.58 39.31 -63.70
N GLU A 497 1.72 39.62 -62.72
CA GLU A 497 0.53 40.44 -62.92
C GLU A 497 0.87 41.84 -63.46
N ALA A 498 1.87 42.51 -62.86
CA ALA A 498 2.34 43.82 -63.29
C ALA A 498 2.92 43.78 -64.72
N LYS A 499 3.68 42.73 -65.06
CA LYS A 499 4.19 42.46 -66.41
C LYS A 499 3.07 42.24 -67.42
N VAL A 500 2.04 41.46 -67.08
CA VAL A 500 0.84 41.26 -67.92
C VAL A 500 0.05 42.56 -68.09
N ALA A 501 -0.07 43.39 -67.05
CA ALA A 501 -0.71 44.70 -67.13
C ALA A 501 0.06 45.67 -68.05
N SER A 502 1.39 45.74 -67.89
CA SER A 502 2.27 46.55 -68.73
C SER A 502 2.21 46.10 -70.20
N ALA A 503 2.27 44.79 -70.48
CA ALA A 503 2.13 44.25 -71.84
C ALA A 503 0.76 44.62 -72.48
N LYS A 504 -0.32 44.59 -71.70
CA LYS A 504 -1.65 45.05 -72.15
C LYS A 504 -1.64 46.54 -72.49
N ASP A 505 -0.97 47.38 -71.71
CA ASP A 505 -0.92 48.83 -71.97
C ASP A 505 -0.04 49.19 -73.17
N ILE A 506 1.15 48.60 -73.29
CA ILE A 506 2.00 48.70 -74.49
C ILE A 506 1.20 48.28 -75.74
N GLY A 507 0.37 47.24 -75.63
CA GLY A 507 -0.55 46.82 -76.69
C GLY A 507 -1.62 47.86 -77.05
N LYS A 508 -2.09 48.70 -76.12
CA LYS A 508 -2.97 49.85 -76.40
C LYS A 508 -2.19 50.98 -77.05
N GLN A 509 -1.07 51.39 -76.46
CA GLN A 509 -0.22 52.48 -76.98
C GLN A 509 0.23 52.19 -78.43
N THR A 510 0.62 50.95 -78.71
CA THR A 510 1.02 50.50 -80.07
C THR A 510 -0.12 50.67 -81.08
N LYS A 511 -1.38 50.43 -80.69
CA LYS A 511 -2.55 50.65 -81.57
C LYS A 511 -2.75 52.14 -81.87
N VAL A 512 -2.63 53.00 -80.86
CA VAL A 512 -2.72 54.47 -81.01
C VAL A 512 -1.61 55.00 -81.92
N PHE A 513 -0.36 54.58 -81.66
CA PHE A 513 0.79 54.94 -82.50
C PHE A 513 0.59 54.48 -83.96
N LYS A 514 0.11 53.25 -84.17
CA LYS A 514 -0.22 52.74 -85.52
C LYS A 514 -1.25 53.61 -86.23
N SER A 515 -2.33 54.04 -85.54
CA SER A 515 -3.32 54.95 -86.15
C SER A 515 -2.74 56.34 -86.46
N LEU A 516 -1.90 56.90 -85.58
CA LEU A 516 -1.28 58.20 -85.79
C LEU A 516 -0.26 58.17 -86.95
N VAL A 517 0.55 57.12 -87.06
CA VAL A 517 1.47 56.90 -88.19
C VAL A 517 0.70 56.76 -89.50
N MET A 518 -0.45 56.07 -89.49
CA MET A 518 -1.32 55.95 -90.66
C MET A 518 -1.94 57.31 -91.08
N GLN A 519 -2.39 58.12 -90.11
CA GLN A 519 -2.84 59.50 -90.37
C GLN A 519 -1.70 60.38 -90.93
N LEU A 520 -0.50 60.30 -90.35
CA LEU A 520 0.67 61.04 -90.79
C LEU A 520 1.10 60.65 -92.22
N ALA A 521 0.95 59.38 -92.60
CA ALA A 521 1.19 58.92 -93.96
C ALA A 521 0.20 59.55 -94.96
N VAL A 522 -1.09 59.59 -94.62
CA VAL A 522 -2.14 60.24 -95.44
C VAL A 522 -1.89 61.75 -95.56
N GLU A 523 -1.54 62.44 -94.48
CA GLU A 523 -1.23 63.87 -94.51
C GLU A 523 0.05 64.18 -95.32
N ARG A 524 1.09 63.34 -95.22
CA ARG A 524 2.27 63.44 -96.08
C ARG A 524 1.91 63.27 -97.56
N GLU A 525 1.03 62.33 -97.90
CA GLU A 525 0.55 62.15 -99.27
C GLU A 525 -0.25 63.37 -99.75
N ARG A 526 -1.13 63.93 -98.89
CA ARG A 526 -1.92 65.14 -99.17
C ARG A 526 -1.02 66.36 -99.43
N LEU A 527 -0.04 66.59 -98.55
CA LEU A 527 0.93 67.69 -98.70
C LEU A 527 1.80 67.51 -99.94
N ASN A 528 2.24 66.28 -100.26
CA ASN A 528 3.03 66.02 -101.46
C ASN A 528 2.23 66.29 -102.75
N LYS A 529 0.92 65.96 -102.77
CA LYS A 529 0.01 66.36 -103.85
C LYS A 529 -0.14 67.87 -103.97
N GLN A 530 -0.29 68.59 -102.85
CA GLN A 530 -0.34 70.06 -102.84
C GLN A 530 0.97 70.70 -103.35
N LEU A 531 2.13 70.23 -102.89
CA LEU A 531 3.44 70.67 -103.38
C LEU A 531 3.63 70.40 -104.86
N SER A 532 3.20 69.23 -105.36
CA SER A 532 3.26 68.89 -106.78
C SER A 532 2.38 69.82 -107.63
N SER A 533 1.19 70.17 -107.14
CA SER A 533 0.30 71.15 -107.77
C SER A 533 0.97 72.53 -107.83
N LEU A 534 1.44 73.04 -106.69
CA LEU A 534 2.09 74.36 -106.61
C LEU A 534 3.39 74.44 -107.43
N ALA A 535 4.16 73.35 -107.50
CA ALA A 535 5.34 73.27 -108.37
C ALA A 535 4.97 73.35 -109.85
N SER A 536 3.84 72.74 -110.26
CA SER A 536 3.34 72.84 -111.63
C SER A 536 2.84 74.27 -111.95
N GLU A 537 2.20 74.93 -111.01
CA GLU A 537 1.74 76.32 -111.13
C GLU A 537 2.92 77.31 -111.21
N ASN A 538 3.92 77.17 -110.33
CA ASN A 538 5.16 77.94 -110.40
C ASN A 538 5.87 77.75 -111.74
N LYS A 539 5.89 76.53 -112.29
CA LYS A 539 6.44 76.27 -113.63
C LYS A 539 5.68 77.04 -114.73
N ILE A 540 4.36 77.14 -114.63
CA ILE A 540 3.53 77.95 -115.55
C ILE A 540 3.81 79.45 -115.37
N LEU A 541 3.93 79.94 -114.14
CA LEU A 541 4.22 81.35 -113.84
C LEU A 541 5.62 81.77 -114.32
N VAL A 542 6.64 80.92 -114.16
CA VAL A 542 7.99 81.15 -114.70
C VAL A 542 7.98 81.22 -116.23
N VAL A 543 7.17 80.39 -116.90
CA VAL A 543 6.98 80.48 -118.36
C VAL A 543 6.29 81.80 -118.75
N LYS A 544 5.27 82.24 -118.02
CA LYS A 544 4.60 83.54 -118.25
C LYS A 544 5.56 84.72 -118.05
N LEU A 545 6.38 84.74 -117.00
CA LEU A 545 7.40 85.77 -116.76
C LEU A 545 8.44 85.82 -117.88
N LYS A 546 8.85 84.67 -118.42
CA LYS A 546 9.73 84.59 -119.60
C LYS A 546 9.06 85.03 -120.91
N GLN A 547 7.73 85.16 -120.95
CA GLN A 547 7.00 85.67 -122.12
C GLN A 547 6.76 87.19 -122.07
N THR A 548 6.86 87.83 -120.90
CA THR A 548 6.61 89.28 -120.73
C THR A 548 7.83 90.20 -120.94
N ASN A 549 9.04 89.66 -121.12
CA ASN A 549 10.25 90.44 -121.45
C ASN A 549 10.78 90.07 -122.85
N LYS A 550 10.95 91.08 -123.73
CA LYS A 550 11.57 90.94 -125.05
C LYS A 550 12.44 92.16 -125.37
N TYR A 551 13.55 91.90 -126.06
CA TYR A 551 14.59 92.83 -126.59
C TYR A 551 15.78 93.17 -125.65
N PRO A 552 16.99 93.40 -126.20
CA PRO A 552 18.18 92.68 -125.70
C PRO A 552 19.49 93.51 -125.61
N GLU A 553 20.49 93.00 -124.89
CA GLU A 553 21.91 93.16 -125.27
C GLU A 553 22.81 92.16 -124.53
N GLU A 554 24.01 91.92 -125.05
CA GLU A 554 25.07 91.19 -124.35
C GLU A 554 25.76 92.07 -123.31
N VAL A 555 26.33 91.48 -122.26
CA VAL A 555 27.71 91.72 -121.80
C VAL A 555 28.03 90.76 -120.63
N SER A 556 29.24 90.23 -120.63
CA SER A 556 29.82 89.41 -119.57
C SER A 556 30.43 90.27 -118.44
N VAL A 557 30.54 89.70 -117.23
CA VAL A 557 31.75 89.73 -116.37
C VAL A 557 31.47 89.00 -115.05
N ALA A 558 32.51 88.40 -114.49
CA ALA A 558 32.47 87.66 -113.22
C ALA A 558 32.74 88.56 -112.00
N LEU A 559 32.28 88.16 -110.80
CA LEU A 559 33.17 87.88 -109.66
C LEU A 559 32.43 87.22 -108.47
N THR A 560 33.15 86.27 -107.85
CA THR A 560 33.22 85.89 -106.42
C THR A 560 32.54 86.82 -105.39
N THR A 561 31.99 86.35 -104.27
CA THR A 561 32.78 85.84 -103.11
C THR A 561 31.98 84.94 -102.14
N ASP A 562 32.71 84.21 -101.29
CA ASP A 562 32.24 83.35 -100.19
C ASP A 562 31.31 84.01 -99.17
N HIS A 563 30.49 83.19 -98.49
CA HIS A 563 30.67 83.05 -97.04
C HIS A 563 30.33 81.63 -96.54
N LYS A 564 31.16 81.13 -95.61
CA LYS A 564 30.95 79.89 -94.85
C LYS A 564 29.78 80.00 -93.88
N GLU A 565 29.23 78.85 -93.47
CA GLU A 565 29.20 78.53 -92.04
C GLU A 565 29.33 77.02 -91.73
N ASP A 566 30.04 76.73 -90.64
CA ASP A 566 30.39 75.40 -90.13
C ASP A 566 29.36 74.89 -89.11
N ARG A 567 29.18 73.56 -89.02
CA ARG A 567 29.51 72.81 -87.78
C ARG A 567 29.37 71.29 -87.88
N SER A 568 30.48 70.61 -87.64
CA SER A 568 30.53 69.29 -87.01
C SER A 568 30.76 69.48 -85.51
N TRP A 569 30.05 68.75 -84.63
CA TRP A 569 30.47 68.53 -83.23
C TRP A 569 30.16 67.11 -82.76
N LYS A 570 30.94 66.66 -81.78
CA LYS A 570 31.09 65.28 -81.34
C LYS A 570 31.22 65.25 -79.80
N ASN A 571 30.33 64.51 -79.15
CA ASN A 571 30.45 63.89 -77.81
C ASN A 571 30.48 64.75 -76.52
N SER A 572 30.29 64.02 -75.39
CA SER A 572 30.69 64.21 -73.97
C SER A 572 29.88 65.12 -72.99
N SER A 573 29.13 64.44 -72.10
CA SER A 573 29.17 64.41 -70.61
C SER A 573 29.41 65.66 -69.72
N THR A 574 28.75 65.61 -68.53
CA THR A 574 29.08 66.24 -67.21
C THR A 574 29.01 67.79 -67.11
N ASP A 575 28.69 68.44 -65.98
CA ASP A 575 28.26 68.05 -64.61
C ASP A 575 27.54 69.23 -63.88
N ASP A 576 26.89 68.99 -62.73
CA ASP A 576 26.48 69.90 -61.60
C ASP A 576 25.99 71.37 -61.84
N GLY A 577 25.13 72.00 -61.01
CA GLY A 577 24.46 71.61 -59.76
C GLY A 577 24.09 72.85 -58.90
N LYS A 578 22.87 72.90 -58.30
CA LYS A 578 22.38 73.71 -57.14
C LYS A 578 20.84 73.73 -57.11
N GLU A 579 20.19 73.05 -56.17
CA GLU A 579 19.83 73.49 -54.79
C GLU A 579 18.48 74.24 -54.70
N GLU A 580 17.43 73.52 -54.29
CA GLU A 580 16.58 73.94 -53.16
C GLU A 580 15.99 72.70 -52.46
N LYS A 581 15.64 72.82 -51.17
CA LYS A 581 15.62 71.70 -50.20
C LYS A 581 14.22 71.23 -49.82
N PHE A 582 14.09 69.95 -49.47
CA PHE A 582 13.45 69.50 -48.22
C PHE A 582 13.99 68.11 -47.81
N ALA A 583 14.17 67.88 -46.50
CA ALA A 583 14.65 66.63 -45.89
C ALA A 583 13.47 65.64 -45.68
N ASP A 584 13.58 64.39 -45.19
CA ASP A 584 14.64 63.51 -44.66
C ASP A 584 14.07 62.04 -44.76
N SER A 585 14.76 60.90 -44.60
CA SER A 585 16.16 60.57 -44.29
C SER A 585 16.49 59.14 -44.81
N MET A 586 17.60 58.52 -44.35
CA MET A 586 17.98 57.11 -44.66
C MET A 586 18.58 56.40 -43.43
N PRO A 587 18.76 55.06 -43.46
CA PRO A 587 20.05 54.52 -43.04
C PRO A 587 20.70 53.54 -44.04
N ASP A 588 22.03 53.49 -43.99
CA ASP A 588 22.93 52.73 -44.88
C ASP A 588 22.75 51.20 -44.89
N ALA A 589 23.14 50.59 -46.02
CA ALA A 589 23.72 49.24 -46.05
C ALA A 589 24.69 49.08 -47.24
N ASP A 590 25.95 48.77 -46.91
CA ASP A 590 27.09 48.70 -47.85
C ASP A 590 27.30 47.29 -48.45
N SER A 591 28.14 47.20 -49.48
CA SER A 591 28.78 45.99 -50.05
C SER A 591 27.94 45.02 -50.89
N VAL A 592 27.83 45.30 -52.20
CA VAL A 592 27.53 44.26 -53.21
C VAL A 592 28.81 43.60 -53.70
N ARG A 593 29.11 42.38 -53.25
CA ARG A 593 30.06 41.47 -53.91
C ARG A 593 29.31 40.36 -54.64
N ARG A 594 29.54 40.24 -55.95
CA ARG A 594 29.09 39.10 -56.75
C ARG A 594 29.85 37.84 -56.32
N ILE A 595 29.15 36.72 -56.16
CA ILE A 595 29.77 35.40 -56.00
C ILE A 595 29.56 34.60 -57.28
N ASP A 596 30.66 34.01 -57.73
CA ASP A 596 30.78 33.23 -58.96
C ASP A 596 30.31 31.78 -58.73
N ALA A 597 29.67 31.19 -59.74
CA ALA A 597 29.06 29.86 -59.65
C ALA A 597 29.94 28.81 -60.36
N GLY A 598 31.03 28.35 -59.70
CA GLY A 598 32.03 27.57 -60.44
C GLY A 598 33.09 26.75 -59.69
N VAL A 599 33.02 26.51 -58.37
CA VAL A 599 33.94 25.56 -57.71
C VAL A 599 33.25 24.74 -56.60
N LEU A 600 32.71 23.58 -56.95
CA LEU A 600 32.35 22.54 -55.99
C LEU A 600 33.30 21.35 -56.17
N ASN A 601 34.08 21.08 -55.13
CA ASN A 601 35.30 20.29 -55.22
C ASN A 601 34.96 18.80 -55.36
N PHE A 602 35.15 18.22 -56.55
CA PHE A 602 34.82 16.82 -56.92
C PHE A 602 35.35 15.79 -55.89
N LYS A 603 36.46 16.12 -55.23
CA LYS A 603 37.08 15.34 -54.16
C LYS A 603 36.14 15.09 -52.95
N HIS A 604 35.21 16.00 -52.63
CA HIS A 604 34.27 15.81 -51.51
C HIS A 604 33.09 14.92 -51.89
N LEU A 605 32.54 15.07 -53.12
CA LEU A 605 31.49 14.18 -53.64
C LEU A 605 31.98 12.73 -53.76
N PHE A 606 33.22 12.54 -54.22
CA PHE A 606 33.84 11.21 -54.29
C PHE A 606 34.03 10.59 -52.89
N MET A 607 34.53 11.37 -51.91
CA MET A 607 34.67 10.89 -50.53
C MET A 607 33.32 10.53 -49.89
N LEU A 608 32.27 11.32 -50.13
CA LEU A 608 30.92 11.01 -49.62
C LEU A 608 30.37 9.69 -50.22
N SER A 609 30.56 9.49 -51.53
CA SER A 609 30.14 8.27 -52.23
C SER A 609 30.86 7.02 -51.71
N VAL A 610 32.16 7.10 -51.43
CA VAL A 610 32.93 6.00 -50.82
C VAL A 610 32.49 5.73 -49.38
N LEU A 611 32.17 6.78 -48.60
CA LEU A 611 31.69 6.62 -47.22
C LEU A 611 30.35 5.86 -47.17
N VAL A 612 29.39 6.21 -48.04
CA VAL A 612 28.08 5.54 -48.12
C VAL A 612 28.22 4.07 -48.52
N LEU A 613 29.14 3.75 -49.44
CA LEU A 613 29.46 2.37 -49.82
C LEU A 613 30.05 1.56 -48.65
N LEU A 614 30.93 2.16 -47.85
CA LEU A 614 31.51 1.51 -46.66
C LEU A 614 30.46 1.25 -45.58
N PHE A 615 29.58 2.21 -45.29
CA PHE A 615 28.49 2.00 -44.33
C PHE A 615 27.52 0.89 -44.79
N SER A 616 27.18 0.85 -46.08
CA SER A 616 26.31 -0.19 -46.64
C SER A 616 26.94 -1.60 -46.56
N ALA A 617 28.27 -1.70 -46.74
CA ALA A 617 29.00 -2.96 -46.57
C ALA A 617 29.06 -3.41 -45.09
N VAL A 618 29.24 -2.49 -44.15
CA VAL A 618 29.25 -2.78 -42.71
C VAL A 618 27.85 -3.19 -42.21
N THR A 619 26.77 -2.61 -42.73
CA THR A 619 25.42 -3.07 -42.41
C THR A 619 25.13 -4.46 -42.99
N TYR A 620 25.65 -4.78 -44.18
CA TYR A 620 25.45 -6.11 -44.79
C TYR A 620 26.20 -7.21 -44.00
N LEU A 621 27.44 -6.95 -43.58
CA LEU A 621 28.24 -7.92 -42.80
C LEU A 621 27.73 -8.15 -41.37
N ASN A 622 26.98 -7.22 -40.78
CA ASN A 622 26.41 -7.38 -39.43
C ASN A 622 25.03 -8.08 -39.42
N VAL A 623 24.47 -8.43 -40.58
CA VAL A 623 23.18 -9.17 -40.66
C VAL A 623 23.38 -10.69 -40.65
N ASP A 624 24.57 -11.19 -41.01
CA ASP A 624 24.87 -12.64 -41.10
C ASP A 624 25.50 -13.25 -39.82
N VAL A 625 25.43 -12.57 -38.66
CA VAL A 625 26.07 -13.04 -37.39
C VAL A 625 25.13 -12.97 -36.18
N ASN A 626 23.86 -13.37 -36.36
CA ASN A 626 22.89 -13.61 -35.26
C ASN A 626 22.03 -14.84 -35.56
#